data_AF-A0A6G8S8M0-F1
#
_entry.id   AF-A0A6G8S8M0-F1
#
_cell.length_a   1.000
_cell.length_b   1.000
_cell.length_c   1.000
_cell.angle_alpha   90.00
_cell.angle_beta   90.00
_cell.angle_gamma   90.00
#
_symmetry.space_group_name_H-M   'P 1'
#
loop_
_entity.id
_entity.type
_entity.pdbx_description
1 polymer ?
#
loop_
_entity_poly.entity_id
_entity_poly.type
_entity_poly.pdbx_seq_one_letter_code
_entity_poly.pdbx_strand_id
1 'polypeptide(L)'
;MASLGLFLAMNAQAFEKSQVNLDKDFWGKWSVFNAKSQCTENYEFKQPGQVTYSSKQKKMTGEFAVLRSKEPQLLDVLAMKIKTDNQQAGCGNEKVNYTDADIRLGLKWVSKKSAELCTDAEAKQCTGLYLIKN
;
A
#
# COMPACT_ATOMS: atom_id res chain seq x y z
N MET A 1 5.77 -31.36 44.22
CA MET A 1 6.20 -31.49 42.81
C MET A 1 5.45 -30.42 42.02
N ALA A 2 6.12 -29.32 41.68
CA ALA A 2 5.56 -28.26 40.86
C ALA A 2 6.25 -28.32 39.49
N SER A 3 5.53 -28.75 38.46
CA SER A 3 6.03 -28.70 37.08
C SER A 3 5.95 -27.27 36.57
N LEU A 4 7.10 -26.63 36.37
CA LEU A 4 7.21 -25.40 35.61
C LEU A 4 6.89 -25.68 34.14
N GLY A 5 5.75 -25.18 33.66
CA GLY A 5 5.42 -25.14 32.24
C GLY A 5 6.22 -24.04 31.55
N LEU A 6 7.14 -24.43 30.66
CA LEU A 6 7.86 -23.52 29.78
C LEU A 6 6.91 -23.09 28.63
N PHE A 7 6.32 -21.90 28.73
CA PHE A 7 5.63 -21.29 27.61
C PHE A 7 6.66 -20.69 26.65
N LEU A 8 6.95 -21.38 25.55
CA LEU A 8 7.70 -20.83 24.43
C LEU A 8 6.83 -19.76 23.74
N ALA A 9 7.08 -18.48 24.05
CA ALA A 9 6.53 -17.38 23.27
C ALA A 9 7.18 -17.41 21.87
N MET A 10 6.41 -17.81 20.85
CA MET A 10 6.83 -17.69 19.47
C MET A 10 6.83 -16.19 19.11
N ASN A 11 8.00 -15.55 19.20
CA ASN A 11 8.19 -14.21 18.66
C ASN A 11 8.12 -14.32 17.13
N ALA A 12 6.93 -14.08 16.55
CA ALA A 12 6.80 -13.85 15.13
C ALA A 12 7.63 -12.61 14.79
N GLN A 13 8.78 -12.82 14.15
CA GLN A 13 9.63 -11.71 13.71
C GLN A 13 8.85 -10.89 12.69
N ALA A 14 8.77 -9.57 12.91
CA ALA A 14 8.15 -8.67 11.96
C ALA A 14 8.88 -8.73 10.62
N PHE A 15 8.16 -8.57 9.52
CA PHE A 15 8.74 -8.58 8.19
C PHE A 15 9.53 -7.28 7.95
N GLU A 16 10.83 -7.41 7.71
CA GLU A 16 11.73 -6.28 7.51
C GLU A 16 11.63 -5.74 6.08
N LYS A 17 11.49 -4.41 5.90
CA LYS A 17 11.38 -3.77 4.58
C LYS A 17 12.57 -4.03 3.66
N SER A 18 13.75 -4.29 4.23
CA SER A 18 14.98 -4.64 3.48
C SER A 18 14.85 -5.95 2.70
N GLN A 19 13.89 -6.80 3.06
CA GLN A 19 13.59 -8.03 2.34
C GLN A 19 12.86 -7.78 1.01
N VAL A 20 12.32 -6.58 0.78
CA VAL A 20 11.67 -6.18 -0.48
C VAL A 20 12.70 -5.53 -1.40
N ASN A 21 12.94 -6.14 -2.55
CA ASN A 21 13.70 -5.53 -3.63
C ASN A 21 12.73 -4.79 -4.56
N LEU A 22 12.62 -3.47 -4.46
CA LEU A 22 11.62 -2.70 -5.20
C LEU A 22 11.72 -2.88 -6.72
N ASP A 23 12.93 -3.01 -7.27
CA ASP A 23 13.16 -3.17 -8.71
C ASP A 23 12.66 -4.53 -9.25
N LYS A 24 12.55 -5.54 -8.39
CA LYS A 24 12.08 -6.89 -8.75
C LYS A 24 10.66 -7.17 -8.28
N ASP A 25 10.33 -6.72 -7.08
CA ASP A 25 9.17 -7.14 -6.33
C ASP A 25 7.98 -6.18 -6.49
N PHE A 26 8.20 -4.89 -6.81
CA PHE A 26 7.11 -3.90 -6.79
C PHE A 26 6.29 -3.83 -8.07
N TRP A 27 6.90 -3.99 -9.25
CA TRP A 27 6.20 -3.80 -10.53
C TRP A 27 5.05 -4.78 -10.75
N GLY A 28 4.00 -4.34 -11.45
CA GLY A 28 2.86 -5.17 -11.82
C GLY A 28 1.54 -4.70 -11.21
N LYS A 29 0.61 -5.64 -11.07
CA LYS A 29 -0.76 -5.38 -10.63
C LYS A 29 -0.91 -5.59 -9.13
N TRP A 30 -1.56 -4.64 -8.49
CA TRP A 30 -1.87 -4.67 -7.07
C TRP A 30 -3.34 -4.32 -6.86
N SER A 31 -3.87 -4.72 -5.72
CA SER A 31 -5.23 -4.40 -5.33
C SER A 31 -5.34 -4.11 -3.84
N VAL A 32 -6.35 -3.30 -3.50
CA VAL A 32 -6.81 -3.08 -2.13
C VAL A 32 -8.28 -3.46 -2.09
N PHE A 33 -8.65 -4.39 -1.23
CA PHE A 33 -10.05 -4.73 -0.99
C PHE A 33 -10.51 -4.13 0.33
N ASN A 34 -11.57 -3.34 0.29
CA ASN A 34 -12.24 -2.83 1.47
C ASN A 34 -13.54 -3.59 1.70
N ALA A 35 -13.54 -4.48 2.70
CA ALA A 35 -14.68 -5.33 3.05
C ALA A 35 -15.91 -4.54 3.50
N LYS A 36 -15.72 -3.40 4.19
CA LYS A 36 -16.82 -2.54 4.66
C LYS A 36 -17.61 -1.95 3.48
N SER A 37 -16.91 -1.52 2.43
CA SER A 37 -17.54 -0.98 1.21
C SER A 37 -17.78 -2.03 0.11
N GLN A 38 -17.37 -3.29 0.34
CA GLN A 38 -17.31 -4.37 -0.67
C GLN A 38 -16.74 -3.88 -2.01
N CYS A 39 -15.60 -3.21 -1.95
CA CYS A 39 -15.02 -2.54 -3.11
C CYS A 39 -13.53 -2.86 -3.25
N THR A 40 -13.11 -3.10 -4.49
CA THR A 40 -11.70 -3.31 -4.84
C THR A 40 -11.18 -2.11 -5.63
N GLU A 41 -10.08 -1.56 -5.15
CA GLU A 41 -9.24 -0.62 -5.87
C GLU A 41 -8.10 -1.40 -6.53
N ASN A 42 -7.85 -1.14 -7.80
CA ASN A 42 -6.82 -1.83 -8.58
C ASN A 42 -5.78 -0.82 -9.06
N TYR A 43 -4.52 -1.22 -8.96
CA TYR A 43 -3.36 -0.43 -9.34
C TYR A 43 -2.51 -1.25 -10.31
N GLU A 44 -1.96 -0.61 -11.34
CA GLU A 44 -0.94 -1.19 -12.20
C GLU A 44 0.26 -0.26 -12.26
N PHE A 45 1.38 -0.72 -11.69
CA PHE A 45 2.64 0.01 -11.57
C PHE A 45 3.61 -0.46 -12.66
N LYS A 46 3.99 0.44 -13.57
CA LYS A 46 4.86 0.15 -14.73
C LYS A 46 6.10 1.02 -14.74
N GLN A 47 7.19 0.50 -15.29
CA GLN A 47 8.39 1.29 -15.54
C GLN A 47 8.13 2.34 -16.64
N PRO A 48 8.78 3.52 -16.58
CA PRO A 48 9.74 3.96 -15.56
C PRO A 48 9.13 4.57 -14.28
N GLY A 49 7.82 4.44 -14.05
CA GLY A 49 7.14 5.03 -12.89
C GLY A 49 5.72 5.48 -13.18
N GLN A 50 4.99 4.75 -14.03
CA GLN A 50 3.60 5.05 -14.36
C GLN A 50 2.65 4.24 -13.48
N VAL A 51 1.58 4.87 -13.03
CA VAL A 51 0.49 4.19 -12.32
C VAL A 51 -0.80 4.35 -13.11
N THR A 52 -1.54 3.25 -13.24
CA THR A 52 -2.96 3.31 -13.56
C THR A 52 -3.76 2.82 -12.35
N TYR A 53 -4.86 3.50 -12.08
CA TYR A 53 -5.78 3.20 -11.00
C TYR A 53 -7.17 2.95 -11.55
N SER A 54 -7.89 1.98 -10.99
CA SER A 54 -9.33 1.84 -11.23
C SER A 54 -10.08 1.27 -10.03
N SER A 55 -11.29 1.79 -9.81
CA SER A 55 -12.23 1.26 -8.81
C SER A 55 -13.66 1.61 -9.25
N LYS A 56 -14.57 0.63 -9.34
CA LYS A 56 -15.93 0.84 -9.87
C LYS A 56 -15.88 1.63 -11.20
N GLN A 57 -16.31 2.90 -11.19
CA GLN A 57 -16.33 3.79 -12.35
C GLN A 57 -15.13 4.73 -12.40
N LYS A 58 -14.41 4.92 -11.29
CA LYS A 58 -13.21 5.77 -11.19
C LYS A 58 -12.07 5.18 -11.99
N LYS A 59 -11.41 6.03 -12.78
CA LYS A 59 -10.15 5.72 -13.47
C LYS A 59 -9.22 6.91 -13.33
N MET A 60 -7.98 6.64 -12.94
CA MET A 60 -6.94 7.64 -12.86
C MET A 60 -5.65 7.13 -13.48
N THR A 61 -4.82 8.04 -13.96
CA THR A 61 -3.44 7.75 -14.36
C THR A 61 -2.51 8.77 -13.73
N GLY A 62 -1.25 8.38 -13.54
CA GLY A 62 -0.27 9.27 -12.96
C GLY A 62 1.14 8.72 -13.05
N GLU A 63 2.00 9.38 -12.29
CA GLU A 63 3.35 8.91 -11.99
C GLU A 63 3.40 8.42 -10.55
N PHE A 64 4.34 7.52 -10.26
CA PHE A 64 4.56 7.05 -8.90
C PHE A 64 6.05 6.79 -8.64
N ALA A 65 6.39 6.78 -7.36
CA ALA A 65 7.64 6.26 -6.84
C ALA A 65 7.41 5.61 -5.48
N VAL A 66 8.23 4.63 -5.12
CA VAL A 66 8.33 4.12 -3.76
C VAL A 66 9.60 4.72 -3.13
N LEU A 67 9.41 5.66 -2.22
CA LEU A 67 10.49 6.38 -1.55
C LEU A 67 10.95 5.56 -0.34
N ARG A 68 12.13 4.93 -0.47
CA ARG A 68 12.71 4.14 0.61
C ARG A 68 13.42 5.02 1.64
N SER A 69 12.96 4.99 2.89
CA SER A 69 13.66 5.66 3.99
C SER A 69 14.93 4.89 4.38
N LYS A 70 16.02 5.62 4.64
CA LYS A 70 17.27 5.07 5.20
C LYS A 70 17.13 4.71 6.68
N GLU A 71 16.18 5.31 7.36
CA GLU A 71 15.86 5.02 8.76
C GLU A 71 15.06 3.71 8.84
N PRO A 72 15.55 2.67 9.54
CA PRO A 72 14.87 1.37 9.59
C PRO A 72 13.45 1.43 10.15
N GLN A 73 13.21 2.33 11.11
CA GLN A 73 11.93 2.51 11.80
C GLN A 73 10.86 3.24 10.97
N LEU A 74 11.26 3.95 9.91
CA LEU A 74 10.31 4.63 9.03
C LEU A 74 9.89 3.72 7.89
N LEU A 75 8.61 3.75 7.55
CA LEU A 75 8.05 3.02 6.42
C LEU A 75 8.61 3.56 5.09
N ASP A 76 8.61 2.70 4.06
CA ASP A 76 8.70 3.18 2.68
C ASP A 76 7.42 3.97 2.35
N VAL A 77 7.49 4.98 1.48
CA VAL A 77 6.32 5.79 1.09
C VAL A 77 6.00 5.57 -0.39
N LEU A 78 4.80 5.08 -0.68
CA LEU A 78 4.22 5.14 -2.03
C LEU A 78 3.75 6.57 -2.29
N ALA A 79 4.46 7.28 -3.15
CA ALA A 79 4.10 8.60 -3.64
C ALA A 79 3.50 8.47 -5.04
N MET A 80 2.33 9.05 -5.27
CA MET A 80 1.65 9.06 -6.56
C MET A 80 1.24 10.49 -6.91
N LYS A 81 1.63 10.95 -8.11
CA LYS A 81 1.19 12.22 -8.68
C LYS A 81 0.18 11.94 -9.78
N ILE A 82 -1.08 12.29 -9.54
CA ILE A 82 -2.17 12.00 -10.47
C ILE A 82 -2.16 13.02 -11.61
N LYS A 83 -2.15 12.52 -12.85
CA LYS A 83 -2.16 13.33 -14.07
C LYS A 83 -3.54 13.44 -14.69
N THR A 84 -4.32 12.35 -14.67
CA THR A 84 -5.67 12.35 -15.22
C THR A 84 -6.63 11.64 -14.27
N ASP A 85 -7.87 12.14 -14.24
CA ASP A 85 -8.96 11.59 -13.46
C ASP A 85 -10.26 11.76 -14.27
N ASN A 86 -11.03 10.67 -14.41
CA ASN A 86 -12.32 10.71 -15.11
C ASN A 86 -13.50 11.28 -14.27
N GLN A 87 -13.22 11.75 -13.06
CA GLN A 87 -14.12 12.40 -12.11
C GLN A 87 -15.36 11.58 -11.72
N GLN A 88 -15.33 10.27 -11.96
CA GLN A 88 -16.39 9.37 -11.53
C GLN A 88 -16.22 8.98 -10.06
N ALA A 89 -17.24 8.34 -9.50
CA ALA A 89 -17.18 7.85 -8.13
C ALA A 89 -16.27 6.62 -8.01
N GLY A 90 -15.44 6.60 -6.95
CA GLY A 90 -14.62 5.45 -6.56
C GLY A 90 -15.28 4.58 -5.48
N CYS A 91 -14.47 3.88 -4.70
CA CYS A 91 -14.97 3.05 -3.58
C CYS A 91 -15.70 3.86 -2.49
N GLY A 92 -15.35 5.14 -2.30
CA GLY A 92 -16.04 6.05 -1.39
C GLY A 92 -17.40 6.57 -1.88
N ASN A 93 -17.84 6.22 -3.09
CA ASN A 93 -19.07 6.70 -3.76
C ASN A 93 -19.15 8.22 -4.01
N GLU A 94 -18.18 9.00 -3.55
CA GLU A 94 -18.06 10.43 -3.83
C GLU A 94 -17.33 10.69 -5.15
N LYS A 95 -17.77 11.74 -5.85
CA LYS A 95 -17.13 12.25 -7.08
C LYS A 95 -16.11 13.34 -6.71
N VAL A 96 -14.97 12.91 -6.19
CA VAL A 96 -13.84 13.80 -5.89
C VAL A 96 -12.93 13.87 -7.12
N ASN A 97 -12.48 15.05 -7.54
CA ASN A 97 -11.46 15.20 -8.59
C ASN A 97 -10.06 15.17 -7.96
N TYR A 98 -9.24 14.20 -8.35
CA TYR A 98 -7.86 14.04 -7.91
C TYR A 98 -6.84 14.46 -8.97
N THR A 99 -7.25 15.14 -10.05
CA THR A 99 -6.28 15.70 -11.00
C THR A 99 -5.27 16.59 -10.26
N ASP A 100 -3.98 16.39 -10.53
CA ASP A 100 -2.84 17.05 -9.87
C ASP A 100 -2.65 16.75 -8.37
N ALA A 101 -3.42 15.82 -7.81
CA ALA A 101 -3.22 15.39 -6.43
C ALA A 101 -1.85 14.70 -6.25
N ASP A 102 -1.18 15.01 -5.14
CA ASP A 102 -0.03 14.27 -4.59
C ASP A 102 -0.54 13.37 -3.46
N ILE A 103 -0.64 12.07 -3.74
CA ILE A 103 -1.09 11.05 -2.79
C ILE A 103 0.12 10.34 -2.21
N ARG A 104 0.19 10.28 -0.88
CA ARG A 104 1.30 9.64 -0.16
C ARG A 104 0.78 8.66 0.87
N LEU A 105 1.26 7.43 0.80
CA LEU A 105 0.88 6.34 1.71
C LEU A 105 2.13 5.63 2.21
N GLY A 106 2.22 5.45 3.53
CA GLY A 106 3.22 4.57 4.15
C GLY A 106 2.93 3.11 3.83
N LEU A 107 3.99 2.35 3.55
CA LEU A 107 3.95 0.93 3.24
C LEU A 107 4.54 0.13 4.40
N LYS A 108 3.67 -0.41 5.26
CA LYS A 108 4.08 -1.35 6.30
C LYS A 108 4.09 -2.76 5.72
N TRP A 109 5.25 -3.16 5.21
CA TRP A 109 5.44 -4.46 4.56
C TRP A 109 5.09 -5.63 5.49
N VAL A 110 4.29 -6.55 4.99
CA VAL A 110 3.96 -7.83 5.65
C VAL A 110 4.58 -9.00 4.88
N SER A 111 4.79 -8.82 3.58
CA SER A 111 5.55 -9.73 2.72
C SER A 111 6.09 -8.96 1.50
N LYS A 112 6.82 -9.65 0.61
CA LYS A 112 7.21 -9.10 -0.70
C LYS A 112 6.02 -8.79 -1.63
N LYS A 113 4.83 -9.30 -1.31
CA LYS A 113 3.61 -9.18 -2.11
C LYS A 113 2.48 -8.47 -1.36
N SER A 114 2.73 -7.93 -0.17
CA SER A 114 1.70 -7.23 0.59
C SER A 114 2.27 -6.20 1.56
N ALA A 115 1.59 -5.06 1.65
CA ALA A 115 1.84 -4.03 2.65
C ALA A 115 0.52 -3.51 3.21
N GLU A 116 0.47 -3.23 4.50
CA GLU A 116 -0.60 -2.42 5.09
C GLU A 116 -0.36 -0.94 4.71
N LEU A 117 -1.43 -0.24 4.35
CA LEU A 117 -1.40 1.18 4.00
C LEU A 117 -1.57 2.04 5.24
N CYS A 118 -0.66 3.00 5.43
CA CYS A 118 -0.70 3.97 6.53
C CYS A 118 -0.70 5.40 5.98
N THR A 119 -1.28 6.34 6.74
CA THR A 119 -1.32 7.77 6.36
C THR A 119 -0.10 8.55 6.84
N ASP A 120 0.79 7.90 7.59
CA ASP A 120 2.07 8.41 8.08
C ASP A 120 3.21 7.41 7.84
N ALA A 121 4.45 7.89 7.92
CA ALA A 121 5.64 7.07 7.71
C ALA A 121 6.12 6.37 9.01
N GLU A 122 5.59 6.77 10.16
CA GLU A 122 5.93 6.25 11.49
C GLU A 122 5.07 5.04 11.90
N ALA A 123 4.15 4.61 11.02
CA ALA A 123 3.21 3.51 11.24
C ALA A 123 2.24 3.73 12.42
N LYS A 124 1.97 4.99 12.80
CA LYS A 124 1.06 5.33 13.90
C LYS A 124 -0.41 5.34 13.47
N GLN A 125 -0.68 5.57 12.20
CA GLN A 125 -2.00 5.73 11.60
C GLN A 125 -2.13 4.79 10.39
N CYS A 126 -2.20 3.48 10.67
CA CYS A 126 -2.47 2.50 9.64
C CYS A 126 -3.97 2.27 9.45
N THR A 127 -4.36 2.10 8.19
CA THR A 127 -5.77 2.07 7.76
C THR A 127 -6.45 0.72 8.00
N GLY A 128 -5.68 -0.34 8.27
CA GLY A 128 -6.15 -1.72 8.23
C GLY A 128 -6.46 -2.23 6.81
N LEU A 129 -6.18 -1.45 5.77
CA LEU A 129 -6.28 -1.85 4.37
C LEU A 129 -4.92 -2.32 3.86
N TYR A 130 -4.93 -3.35 3.03
CA TYR A 130 -3.73 -3.99 2.52
C TYR A 130 -3.65 -3.83 1.00
N LEU A 131 -2.50 -3.33 0.53
CA LEU A 131 -2.10 -3.37 -0.86
C LEU A 131 -1.47 -4.73 -1.14
N ILE A 132 -2.10 -5.54 -1.98
CA ILE A 132 -1.74 -6.93 -2.25
C ILE A 132 -1.42 -7.11 -3.73
N LYS A 133 -0.31 -7.78 -4.03
CA LYS A 133 0.13 -8.07 -5.40
C LYS A 133 -0.63 -9.26 -5.96
N ASN A 134 -1.12 -9.12 -7.19
CA ASN A 134 -1.84 -10.16 -7.93
C ASN A 134 -0.88 -11.07 -8.72
#